data_AF-A0A382GXI4-F1
#
_entry.id   AF-A0A382GXI4-F1
#
_cell.length_a   1.000
_cell.length_b   1.000
_cell.length_c   1.000
_cell.angle_alpha   90.00
_cell.angle_beta   90.00
_cell.angle_gamma   90.00
#
_symmetry.space_group_name_H-M   'P 1'
#
loop_
_entity.id
_entity.type
_entity.pdbx_description
1 polymer ?
#
loop_
_entity_poly.entity_id
_entity_poly.type
_entity_poly.pdbx_seq_one_letter_code
_entity_poly.pdbx_strand_id
1 'polypeptide(L)'
;MDTRKFKLSDQKKRSPQRRAARSWLIEHPELNPYKFTWDRFYRKITNRFRMLPDFLIIGGAKSGTTSLFAHLVEHPNIIPGSMKEVFFFQYLSNNKTSFYRSHFPIKRKNLITCEATSAYFVHPLIPARVHKLLPLVKLIVVLRNPIERAYSEFNYTVNLGEQITKNFEDVIKSELKRIEIGNNNPELKIKNTNYHQFSFSHLRHGLYAQHIERWLKFFPKEQLLILHAKDLYN
;
A
#
# COMPACT_ATOMS: atom_id res chain seq x y z
N MET A 1 -8.68 -5.36 23.48
CA MET A 1 -7.76 -5.32 22.33
C MET A 1 -7.17 -6.71 22.16
N ASP A 2 -7.77 -7.51 21.28
CA ASP A 2 -7.31 -8.87 20.99
C ASP A 2 -6.43 -8.82 19.73
N THR A 3 -5.11 -8.86 19.89
CA THR A 3 -4.12 -8.86 18.80
C THR A 3 -3.93 -10.26 18.18
N ARG A 4 -4.98 -11.10 18.19
CA ARG A 4 -4.93 -12.42 17.59
C ARG A 4 -5.08 -12.38 16.07
N LYS A 5 -3.91 -12.44 15.42
CA LYS A 5 -3.61 -13.25 14.22
C LYS A 5 -4.16 -12.75 12.88
N PHE A 6 -3.42 -11.83 12.27
CA PHE A 6 -3.14 -11.95 10.83
C PHE A 6 -2.15 -13.10 10.63
N LYS A 7 -2.63 -14.35 10.70
CA LYS A 7 -1.83 -15.50 10.26
C LYS A 7 -1.86 -15.51 8.74
N LEU A 8 -0.77 -15.05 8.12
CA LEU A 8 -0.40 -15.40 6.76
C LEU A 8 -0.66 -16.90 6.56
N SER A 9 -1.69 -17.23 5.77
CA SER A 9 -2.05 -18.54 5.21
C SER A 9 -1.78 -19.75 6.11
N ASP A 10 -2.80 -20.56 6.37
CA ASP A 10 -2.62 -21.96 6.78
C ASP A 10 -1.33 -22.55 6.20
N GLN A 11 -0.34 -22.76 7.08
CA GLN A 11 0.81 -23.58 6.74
C GLN A 11 0.31 -25.02 6.67
N LYS A 12 -0.44 -25.36 5.61
CA LYS A 12 -0.58 -26.74 5.18
C LYS A 12 0.83 -27.32 5.17
N LYS A 13 1.06 -28.39 5.94
CA LYS A 13 2.34 -29.12 5.98
C LYS A 13 2.81 -29.28 4.53
N ARG A 14 3.87 -28.56 4.17
CA ARG A 14 4.41 -28.56 2.80
C ARG A 14 4.86 -29.98 2.48
N SER A 15 4.66 -30.43 1.23
CA SER A 15 5.03 -31.79 0.83
C SER A 15 6.52 -32.07 1.12
N PRO A 16 6.90 -33.31 1.45
CA PRO A 16 8.28 -33.70 1.77
C PRO A 16 9.30 -33.25 0.71
N GLN A 17 8.94 -33.39 -0.56
CA GLN A 17 9.75 -32.98 -1.72
C GLN A 17 10.05 -31.48 -1.72
N ARG A 18 9.09 -30.63 -1.34
CA ARG A 18 9.28 -29.17 -1.25
C ARG A 18 10.16 -28.76 -0.08
N ARG A 19 10.22 -29.58 0.99
CA ARG A 19 11.14 -29.37 2.12
C ARG A 19 12.57 -29.72 1.71
N ALA A 20 12.77 -30.89 1.10
CA ALA A 20 14.09 -31.33 0.63
C ALA A 20 14.73 -30.33 -0.36
N ALA A 21 13.98 -29.90 -1.38
CA ALA A 21 14.46 -28.92 -2.35
C ALA A 21 14.79 -27.55 -1.71
N ARG A 22 14.08 -27.15 -0.65
CA ARG A 22 14.35 -25.90 0.06
C ARG A 22 15.60 -26.01 0.94
N SER A 23 15.79 -27.13 1.64
CA SER A 23 17.01 -27.36 2.43
C SER A 23 18.24 -27.36 1.53
N TRP A 24 18.16 -28.06 0.39
CA TRP A 24 19.24 -28.06 -0.60
C TRP A 24 19.57 -26.65 -1.11
N LEU A 25 18.56 -25.82 -1.41
CA LEU A 25 18.77 -24.42 -1.82
C LEU A 25 19.24 -23.48 -0.70
N ILE A 26 19.16 -23.86 0.57
CA ILE A 26 19.76 -23.10 1.68
C ILE A 26 21.25 -23.44 1.80
N GLU A 27 21.61 -24.69 1.50
CA GLU A 27 22.99 -25.19 1.50
C GLU A 27 23.81 -24.73 0.27
N HIS A 28 23.15 -24.19 -0.77
CA HIS A 28 23.77 -23.70 -2.00
C HIS A 28 23.41 -22.21 -2.25
N PRO A 29 23.90 -21.28 -1.41
CA PRO A 29 23.51 -19.87 -1.44
C PRO A 29 23.87 -19.13 -2.74
N GLU A 30 24.86 -19.62 -3.49
CA GLU A 30 25.23 -19.16 -4.84
C GLU A 30 24.13 -19.39 -5.88
N LEU A 31 23.24 -20.36 -5.66
CA LEU A 31 22.07 -20.65 -6.50
C LEU A 31 20.78 -20.04 -5.95
N ASN A 32 20.79 -19.57 -4.70
CA ASN A 32 19.63 -18.99 -4.02
C ASN A 32 20.06 -17.90 -3.03
N PRO A 33 20.01 -16.62 -3.43
CA PRO A 33 20.35 -15.52 -2.55
C PRO A 33 19.18 -15.23 -1.58
N TYR A 34 18.85 -16.16 -0.67
CA TYR A 34 17.88 -16.06 0.42
C TYR A 34 16.48 -15.48 0.09
N LYS A 35 16.17 -15.26 -1.20
CA LYS A 35 14.98 -14.59 -1.73
C LYS A 35 14.15 -15.51 -2.63
N PHE A 36 14.64 -16.70 -2.96
CA PHE A 36 13.90 -17.71 -3.71
C PHE A 36 12.92 -18.43 -2.79
N THR A 37 11.65 -18.45 -3.20
CA THR A 37 10.67 -19.36 -2.63
C THR A 37 9.91 -20.01 -3.79
N TRP A 38 9.57 -21.29 -3.65
CA TRP A 38 8.73 -22.00 -4.62
C TRP A 38 7.43 -21.27 -4.93
N ASP A 39 6.87 -20.61 -3.93
CA ASP A 39 5.69 -19.77 -4.04
C ASP A 39 5.96 -18.51 -4.90
N ARG A 40 7.04 -17.76 -4.65
CA ARG A 40 7.42 -16.60 -5.49
C ARG A 40 7.76 -17.02 -6.91
N PHE A 41 8.46 -18.14 -7.09
CA PHE A 41 8.76 -18.71 -8.40
C PHE A 41 7.48 -19.09 -9.14
N TYR A 42 6.59 -19.85 -8.49
CA TYR A 42 5.28 -20.23 -9.01
C TYR A 42 4.46 -19.01 -9.45
N ARG A 43 4.38 -17.96 -8.61
CA ARG A 43 3.70 -16.70 -8.95
C ARG A 43 4.31 -16.02 -10.17
N LYS A 44 5.63 -16.02 -10.29
CA LYS A 44 6.35 -15.43 -11.43
C LYS A 44 6.07 -16.18 -12.72
N ILE A 45 6.13 -17.52 -12.74
CA ILE A 45 5.87 -18.30 -13.96
C ILE A 45 4.38 -18.31 -14.36
N THR A 46 3.47 -18.19 -13.38
CA THR A 46 2.01 -18.16 -13.62
C THR A 46 1.47 -16.75 -13.88
N ASN A 47 2.32 -15.71 -13.97
CA ASN A 47 1.89 -14.32 -14.05
C ASN A 47 0.84 -14.07 -15.16
N ARG A 48 1.01 -14.64 -16.36
CA ARG A 48 0.08 -14.46 -17.50
C ARG A 48 -1.34 -14.96 -17.23
N PHE A 49 -1.52 -15.89 -16.29
CA PHE A 49 -2.82 -16.46 -15.91
C PHE A 49 -3.42 -15.77 -14.68
N ARG A 50 -2.73 -14.78 -14.11
CA ARG A 50 -3.16 -14.05 -12.91
C ARG A 50 -3.90 -12.77 -13.26
N MET A 51 -4.81 -12.40 -12.37
CA MET A 51 -5.64 -11.22 -12.51
C MET A 51 -4.85 -9.94 -12.22
N LEU A 52 -5.42 -8.80 -12.60
CA LEU A 52 -5.10 -7.51 -12.02
C LEU A 52 -6.19 -7.16 -10.99
N PRO A 53 -5.94 -6.26 -10.04
CA PRO A 53 -6.92 -5.91 -9.03
C PRO A 53 -8.14 -5.23 -9.64
N ASP A 54 -9.31 -5.63 -9.17
CA ASP A 54 -10.60 -5.04 -9.52
C ASP A 54 -10.83 -3.74 -8.73
N PHE A 55 -10.26 -3.65 -7.53
CA PHE A 55 -10.26 -2.43 -6.73
C PHE A 55 -8.96 -2.20 -5.95
N LEU A 56 -8.71 -0.94 -5.62
CA LEU A 56 -7.58 -0.48 -4.80
C LEU A 56 -8.08 0.30 -3.59
N ILE A 57 -7.62 -0.06 -2.39
CA ILE A 57 -7.73 0.79 -1.21
C ILE A 57 -6.50 1.71 -1.19
N ILE A 58 -6.65 2.93 -1.68
CA ILE A 58 -5.54 3.83 -2.00
C ILE A 58 -5.06 4.67 -0.81
N GLY A 59 -5.85 4.77 0.27
CA GLY A 59 -5.57 5.60 1.44
C GLY A 59 -6.83 5.85 2.28
N GLY A 60 -6.89 6.84 3.18
CA GLY A 60 -5.81 7.67 3.70
C GLY A 60 -5.04 6.97 4.82
N ALA A 61 -3.72 7.20 4.87
CA ALA A 61 -2.88 6.64 5.91
C ALA A 61 -3.39 7.05 7.31
N LYS A 62 -3.47 6.07 8.22
CA LYS A 62 -3.99 6.19 9.60
C LYS A 62 -5.49 6.45 9.72
N SER A 63 -6.25 6.17 8.66
CA SER A 63 -7.71 6.28 8.65
C SER A 63 -8.47 4.96 8.78
N GLY A 64 -7.77 3.82 9.00
CA GLY A 64 -8.44 2.51 9.15
C GLY A 64 -8.41 1.61 7.89
N THR A 65 -7.52 1.87 6.93
CA THR A 65 -7.38 1.06 5.70
C THR A 65 -7.09 -0.41 5.97
N THR A 66 -6.35 -0.72 7.04
CA THR A 66 -6.07 -2.12 7.45
C THR A 66 -7.34 -2.83 7.94
N SER A 67 -8.18 -2.15 8.73
CA SER A 67 -9.45 -2.71 9.21
C SER A 67 -10.42 -2.96 8.05
N LEU A 68 -10.59 -1.96 7.17
CA LEU A 68 -11.40 -2.11 5.96
C LEU A 68 -10.91 -3.27 5.10
N PHE A 69 -9.59 -3.38 4.88
CA PHE A 69 -9.00 -4.48 4.13
C PHE A 69 -9.32 -5.84 4.77
N ALA A 70 -9.19 -5.95 6.10
CA ALA A 70 -9.49 -7.18 6.83
C ALA A 70 -10.97 -7.59 6.66
N HIS A 71 -11.92 -6.67 6.82
CA HIS A 71 -13.34 -6.97 6.63
C HIS A 71 -13.68 -7.36 5.19
N LEU A 72 -13.11 -6.69 4.19
CA LEU A 72 -13.39 -7.01 2.78
C LEU A 72 -12.92 -8.41 2.40
N VAL A 73 -11.76 -8.86 2.90
CA VAL A 73 -11.21 -10.18 2.53
C VAL A 73 -11.86 -11.35 3.28
N GLU A 74 -12.76 -11.07 4.24
CA GLU A 74 -13.63 -12.10 4.83
C GLU A 74 -14.71 -12.57 3.85
N HIS A 75 -15.06 -11.76 2.84
CA HIS A 75 -16.04 -12.13 1.83
C HIS A 75 -15.52 -13.28 0.93
N PRO A 76 -16.29 -14.37 0.72
CA PRO A 76 -15.79 -15.58 0.06
C PRO A 76 -15.33 -15.39 -1.40
N ASN A 77 -15.84 -14.35 -2.07
CA ASN A 77 -15.47 -14.02 -3.45
C ASN A 77 -14.33 -13.00 -3.57
N ILE A 78 -13.75 -12.53 -2.46
CA ILE A 78 -12.65 -11.57 -2.46
C ILE A 78 -11.37 -12.30 -2.02
N ILE A 79 -10.41 -12.43 -2.93
CA ILE A 79 -9.08 -12.95 -2.61
C ILE A 79 -8.06 -11.81 -2.79
N PRO A 80 -7.39 -11.35 -1.73
CA PRO A 80 -6.41 -10.28 -1.85
C PRO A 80 -5.15 -10.72 -2.60
N GLY A 81 -4.32 -9.75 -2.97
CA GLY A 81 -2.95 -10.04 -3.35
C GLY A 81 -2.16 -10.76 -2.25
N SER A 82 -1.02 -11.33 -2.62
CA SER A 82 -0.11 -12.08 -1.72
C SER A 82 0.44 -11.25 -0.56
N MET A 83 0.26 -9.94 -0.60
CA MET A 83 0.57 -8.99 0.47
C MET A 83 -0.41 -7.83 0.39
N LYS A 84 -0.65 -7.17 1.53
CA LYS A 84 -1.57 -6.03 1.62
C LYS A 84 -1.08 -4.83 0.77
N GLU A 85 0.17 -4.41 0.97
CA GLU A 85 0.75 -3.22 0.34
C GLU A 85 1.86 -3.63 -0.64
N VAL A 86 1.59 -3.56 -1.95
CA VAL A 86 2.57 -3.97 -2.99
C VAL A 86 3.53 -2.83 -3.34
N PHE A 87 3.10 -1.57 -3.13
CA PHE A 87 3.88 -0.36 -3.44
C PHE A 87 4.35 -0.24 -4.91
N PHE A 88 3.71 -0.97 -5.83
CA PHE A 88 4.07 -1.03 -7.24
C PHE A 88 4.05 0.33 -7.95
N PHE A 89 3.00 1.13 -7.72
CA PHE A 89 2.87 2.43 -8.39
C PHE A 89 3.75 3.52 -7.75
N GLN A 90 4.21 3.30 -6.52
CA GLN A 90 5.09 4.21 -5.80
C GLN A 90 6.54 4.04 -6.28
N TYR A 91 7.07 2.82 -6.21
CA TYR A 91 8.45 2.54 -6.56
C TYR A 91 8.51 1.89 -7.94
N LEU A 92 8.81 2.68 -8.97
CA LEU A 92 9.05 2.17 -10.34
C LEU A 92 10.32 1.29 -10.47
N SER A 93 10.95 0.90 -9.36
CA SER A 93 12.08 -0.04 -9.31
C SER A 93 11.83 -1.32 -10.12
N ASN A 94 10.57 -1.73 -10.27
CA ASN A 94 10.16 -2.74 -11.23
C ASN A 94 8.83 -2.35 -11.88
N ASN A 95 8.89 -1.72 -13.05
CA ASN A 95 7.72 -1.25 -13.80
C ASN A 95 7.04 -2.35 -14.64
N LYS A 96 7.42 -3.62 -14.48
CA LYS A 96 6.86 -4.71 -15.30
C LYS A 96 5.50 -5.11 -14.75
N THR A 97 4.46 -4.99 -15.58
CA THR A 97 3.12 -5.49 -15.26
C THR A 97 3.13 -6.96 -14.84
N SER A 98 4.04 -7.79 -15.37
CA SER A 98 4.19 -9.19 -14.97
C SER A 98 4.61 -9.36 -13.50
N PHE A 99 5.46 -8.47 -12.98
CA PHE A 99 5.79 -8.44 -11.56
C PHE A 99 4.55 -8.09 -10.74
N TYR A 100 3.83 -7.04 -11.11
CA TYR A 100 2.61 -6.63 -10.42
C TYR A 100 1.57 -7.75 -10.38
N ARG A 101 1.23 -8.28 -11.56
CA ARG A 101 0.30 -9.38 -11.78
C ARG A 101 0.67 -10.64 -10.99
N SER A 102 1.96 -10.88 -10.74
CA SER A 102 2.40 -12.03 -9.95
C SER A 102 1.88 -12.00 -8.50
N HIS A 103 1.48 -10.85 -7.96
CA HIS A 103 0.97 -10.74 -6.59
C HIS A 103 -0.49 -11.20 -6.46
N PHE A 104 -1.25 -11.28 -7.56
CA PHE A 104 -2.70 -11.51 -7.54
C PHE A 104 -3.04 -12.98 -7.84
N PRO A 105 -4.23 -13.48 -7.46
CA PRO A 105 -4.64 -14.86 -7.70
C PRO A 105 -4.73 -15.21 -9.19
N ILE A 106 -4.70 -16.51 -9.48
CA ILE A 106 -5.00 -17.03 -10.82
C ILE A 106 -6.47 -16.72 -11.14
N LYS A 107 -6.73 -16.31 -12.38
CA LYS A 107 -8.07 -15.95 -12.84
C LYS A 107 -9.05 -17.09 -12.64
N ARG A 108 -10.18 -16.79 -11.99
CA ARG A 108 -11.32 -17.69 -11.77
C ARG A 108 -12.61 -16.92 -12.00
N LYS A 109 -13.69 -17.64 -12.33
CA LYS A 109 -15.02 -17.05 -12.51
C LYS A 109 -15.51 -16.48 -11.16
N ASN A 110 -16.18 -15.32 -11.21
CA ASN A 110 -16.77 -14.63 -10.05
C ASN A 110 -15.78 -14.30 -8.92
N LEU A 111 -14.48 -14.23 -9.22
CA LEU A 111 -13.45 -13.86 -8.26
C LEU A 111 -13.15 -12.37 -8.37
N ILE A 112 -13.08 -11.69 -7.23
CA ILE A 112 -12.62 -10.31 -7.09
C ILE A 112 -11.27 -10.33 -6.38
N THR A 113 -10.34 -9.48 -6.82
CA THR A 113 -9.06 -9.28 -6.14
C THR A 113 -8.73 -7.81 -5.93
N CYS A 114 -7.90 -7.54 -4.93
CA CYS A 114 -7.62 -6.19 -4.49
C CYS A 114 -6.19 -6.02 -3.95
N GLU A 115 -5.81 -4.75 -3.88
CA GLU A 115 -4.63 -4.27 -3.18
C GLU A 115 -5.01 -3.11 -2.26
N ALA A 116 -4.27 -2.96 -1.16
CA ALA A 116 -4.51 -1.89 -0.20
C ALA A 116 -3.21 -1.17 0.19
N THR A 117 -2.73 -0.27 -0.67
CA THR A 117 -1.52 0.53 -0.39
C THR A 117 -1.88 1.97 -0.04
N SER A 118 -1.81 2.31 1.25
CA SER A 118 -2.35 3.58 1.77
C SER A 118 -1.57 4.83 1.30
N ALA A 119 -0.33 4.64 0.87
CA ALA A 119 0.56 5.69 0.37
C ALA A 119 0.14 6.19 -1.03
N TYR A 120 -0.68 5.45 -1.77
CA TYR A 120 -1.06 5.83 -3.13
C TYR A 120 -1.83 7.15 -3.17
N PHE A 121 -2.72 7.36 -2.21
CA PHE A 121 -3.64 8.49 -2.19
C PHE A 121 -2.92 9.85 -2.27
N VAL A 122 -1.81 10.01 -1.56
CA VAL A 122 -1.13 11.31 -1.41
C VAL A 122 -0.08 11.58 -2.50
N HIS A 123 0.42 10.56 -3.20
CA HIS A 123 1.49 10.73 -4.18
C HIS A 123 0.99 11.41 -5.47
N PRO A 124 1.65 12.48 -5.97
CA PRO A 124 1.16 13.28 -7.10
C PRO A 124 1.10 12.51 -8.42
N LEU A 125 2.06 11.62 -8.68
CA LEU A 125 2.15 10.89 -9.96
C LEU A 125 1.39 9.56 -10.00
N ILE A 126 0.93 9.05 -8.85
CA ILE A 126 0.32 7.72 -8.79
C ILE A 126 -1.02 7.64 -9.52
N PRO A 127 -1.93 8.64 -9.45
CA PRO A 127 -3.18 8.61 -10.22
C PRO A 127 -2.96 8.32 -11.71
N ALA A 128 -2.02 9.02 -12.35
CA ALA A 128 -1.67 8.82 -13.76
C ALA A 128 -1.13 7.41 -14.04
N ARG A 129 -0.27 6.89 -13.16
CA ARG A 129 0.32 5.55 -13.30
C ARG A 129 -0.73 4.45 -13.14
N VAL A 130 -1.64 4.59 -12.17
CA VAL A 130 -2.74 3.66 -11.98
C VAL A 130 -3.65 3.70 -13.19
N HIS A 131 -4.06 4.88 -13.67
CA HIS A 131 -4.94 5.01 -14.82
C HIS A 131 -4.34 4.38 -16.08
N LYS A 132 -3.03 4.55 -16.31
CA LYS A 132 -2.32 3.94 -17.44
C LYS A 132 -2.42 2.41 -17.48
N LEU A 133 -2.43 1.74 -16.32
CA LEU A 133 -2.45 0.27 -16.24
C LEU A 133 -3.86 -0.29 -15.96
N LEU A 134 -4.64 0.43 -15.18
CA LEU A 134 -5.90 -0.01 -14.58
C LEU A 134 -7.00 1.07 -14.76
N PRO A 135 -7.36 1.45 -16.01
CA PRO A 135 -8.28 2.56 -16.24
C PRO A 135 -9.69 2.33 -15.65
N LEU A 136 -10.12 1.08 -15.54
CA LEU A 136 -11.46 0.71 -15.06
C LEU A 136 -11.52 0.31 -13.57
N VAL A 137 -10.41 0.44 -12.84
CA VAL A 137 -10.34 0.00 -11.43
C VAL A 137 -11.24 0.83 -10.54
N LYS A 138 -11.82 0.20 -9.51
CA LYS A 138 -12.52 0.91 -8.45
C LYS A 138 -11.53 1.35 -7.38
N LEU A 139 -11.70 2.55 -6.85
CA LEU A 139 -10.83 3.19 -5.88
C LEU A 139 -11.61 3.38 -4.59
N ILE A 140 -10.99 3.04 -3.47
CA ILE A 140 -11.57 3.26 -2.15
C ILE A 140 -10.59 4.11 -1.33
N VAL A 141 -11.10 5.19 -0.75
CA VAL A 141 -10.37 6.01 0.21
C VAL A 141 -11.15 6.10 1.52
N VAL A 142 -10.46 5.91 2.64
CA VAL A 142 -11.00 6.11 3.98
C VAL A 142 -10.44 7.39 4.56
N LEU A 143 -11.31 8.30 4.98
CA LEU A 143 -10.95 9.59 5.57
C LEU A 143 -11.23 9.57 7.06
N ARG A 144 -10.35 10.23 7.82
CA ARG A 144 -10.49 10.47 9.26
C ARG A 144 -10.38 11.96 9.52
N ASN A 145 -10.90 12.48 10.63
CA ASN A 145 -10.58 13.84 11.07
C ASN A 145 -9.06 14.09 10.90
N PRO A 146 -8.64 15.13 10.14
CA PRO A 146 -7.24 15.30 9.75
C PRO A 146 -6.32 15.54 10.95
N ILE A 147 -6.82 16.13 12.04
CA ILE A 147 -6.07 16.34 13.29
C ILE A 147 -5.82 14.99 13.97
N GLU A 148 -6.86 14.18 14.14
CA GLU A 148 -6.71 12.84 14.73
C GLU A 148 -5.84 11.92 13.87
N ARG A 149 -5.94 12.05 12.54
CA ARG A 149 -5.11 11.32 11.58
C ARG A 149 -3.64 11.70 11.75
N ALA A 150 -3.34 13.00 11.88
CA ALA A 150 -2.00 13.51 12.14
C ALA A 150 -1.45 13.02 13.49
N TYR A 151 -2.26 13.07 14.55
CA TYR A 151 -1.87 12.56 15.86
C TYR A 151 -1.64 11.03 15.86
N SER A 152 -2.42 10.28 15.09
CA SER A 152 -2.21 8.85 14.91
C SER A 152 -0.92 8.51 14.16
N GLU A 153 -0.53 9.32 13.17
CA GLU A 153 0.76 9.21 12.47
C GLU A 153 1.92 9.52 13.42
N PHE A 154 1.78 10.56 14.23
CA PHE A 154 2.75 10.93 15.26
C PHE A 154 2.99 9.78 16.25
N ASN A 155 1.93 9.23 16.85
CA ASN A 155 2.07 8.11 17.78
C ASN A 155 2.71 6.88 17.10
N TYR A 156 2.36 6.63 15.83
CA TYR A 156 2.95 5.54 15.06
C TYR A 156 4.45 5.71 14.86
N THR A 157 4.88 6.90 14.43
CA THR A 157 6.29 7.20 14.18
C THR A 157 7.12 7.28 15.47
N VAL A 158 6.53 7.73 16.60
CA VAL A 158 7.15 7.62 17.93
C VAL A 158 7.39 6.16 18.29
N ASN A 159 6.39 5.29 18.10
CA ASN A 159 6.51 3.87 18.40
C ASN A 159 7.54 3.14 17.51
N LEU A 160 7.79 3.64 16.30
CA LEU A 160 8.86 3.14 15.43
C LEU A 160 10.25 3.66 15.80
N GLY A 161 10.35 4.64 16.71
CA GLY A 161 11.61 5.32 17.02
C GLY A 161 12.08 6.28 15.92
N GLU A 162 11.19 6.67 15.00
CA GLU A 162 11.50 7.57 13.88
C GLU A 162 11.39 9.05 14.27
N GLN A 163 10.76 9.35 15.42
CA GLN A 163 10.62 10.71 15.91
C GLN A 163 11.74 11.07 16.87
N ILE A 164 12.36 12.22 16.61
CA ILE A 164 13.40 12.82 17.46
C ILE A 164 12.79 13.35 18.77
N THR A 165 11.55 13.83 18.70
CA THR A 165 10.82 14.38 19.85
C THR A 165 9.54 13.58 20.11
N LYS A 166 9.17 13.47 21.40
CA LYS A 166 7.91 12.87 21.86
C LYS A 166 6.81 13.91 22.09
N ASN A 167 7.02 15.15 21.65
CA ASN A 167 6.02 16.22 21.70
C ASN A 167 5.37 16.41 20.31
N PHE A 168 4.03 16.42 20.26
CA PHE A 168 3.29 16.56 19.00
C PHE A 168 3.41 17.97 18.42
N GLU A 169 3.31 19.03 19.23
CA GLU A 169 3.44 20.41 18.75
C GLU A 169 4.78 20.67 18.06
N ASP A 170 5.88 20.13 18.61
CA ASP A 170 7.22 20.28 18.04
C ASP A 170 7.35 19.60 16.68
N VAL A 171 6.72 18.43 16.50
CA VAL A 171 6.67 17.74 15.20
C VAL A 171 5.91 18.57 14.17
N ILE A 172 4.79 19.18 14.57
CA ILE A 172 4.00 20.05 13.71
C ILE A 172 4.76 21.33 13.34
N LYS A 173 5.36 22.02 14.33
CA LYS A 173 6.23 23.20 14.09
C LYS A 173 7.37 22.86 13.14
N SER A 174 8.00 21.70 13.33
CA SER A 174 9.08 21.23 12.46
C SER A 174 8.60 20.95 11.03
N GLU A 175 7.38 20.42 10.84
CA GLU A 175 6.80 20.23 9.51
C GLU A 175 6.51 21.56 8.82
N LEU A 176 5.91 22.51 9.53
CA LEU A 176 5.67 23.86 9.02
C LEU A 176 6.97 24.54 8.60
N LYS A 177 8.04 24.41 9.41
CA LYS A 177 9.35 24.96 9.06
C LYS A 177 9.95 24.30 7.81
N ARG A 178 9.81 22.96 7.66
CA ARG A 178 10.23 22.25 6.44
C ARG A 178 9.47 22.72 5.20
N ILE A 179 8.16 22.96 5.33
CA ILE A 179 7.33 23.47 4.23
C ILE A 179 7.79 24.88 3.83
N GLU A 180 7.99 25.77 4.80
CA GLU A 180 8.50 27.13 4.57
C GLU A 180 9.85 27.12 3.84
N ILE A 181 10.81 26.34 4.34
CA ILE A 181 12.13 26.19 3.72
C ILE A 181 12.01 25.66 2.29
N GLY A 182 11.21 24.62 2.05
CA GLY A 182 11.04 24.03 0.72
C GLY A 182 10.31 24.94 -0.28
N ASN A 183 9.52 25.91 0.21
CA ASN A 183 8.90 26.93 -0.64
C ASN A 183 9.90 28.03 -1.00
N ASN A 184 10.74 28.44 -0.05
CA ASN A 184 11.74 29.49 -0.25
C ASN A 184 12.97 29.02 -1.04
N ASN A 185 13.24 27.71 -1.06
CA ASN A 185 14.43 27.11 -1.65
C ASN A 185 14.04 25.99 -2.63
N PRO A 186 13.44 26.30 -3.79
CA PRO A 186 12.93 25.31 -4.73
C PRO A 186 14.04 24.39 -5.29
N GLU A 187 15.29 24.83 -5.30
CA GLU A 187 16.48 24.07 -5.70
C GLU A 187 16.79 22.89 -4.76
N LEU A 188 16.33 22.94 -3.50
CA LEU A 188 16.43 21.84 -2.55
C LEU A 188 15.42 20.72 -2.83
N LYS A 189 14.45 20.93 -3.72
CA LYS A 189 13.48 19.89 -4.07
C LYS A 189 14.20 18.77 -4.81
N ILE A 190 13.95 17.55 -4.35
CA ILE A 190 14.50 16.35 -4.97
C ILE A 190 14.03 16.28 -6.42
N LYS A 191 14.99 16.32 -7.36
CA LYS A 191 14.73 16.28 -8.81
C LYS A 191 14.17 14.93 -9.28
N ASN A 192 14.30 13.88 -8.47
CA ASN A 192 13.71 12.59 -8.77
C ASN A 192 12.21 12.61 -8.51
N THR A 193 11.43 12.74 -9.58
CA THR A 193 9.97 12.77 -9.54
C THR A 193 9.33 11.46 -9.02
N ASN A 194 10.08 10.35 -9.02
CA ASN A 194 9.65 9.08 -8.43
C ASN A 194 9.83 9.02 -6.92
N TYR A 195 10.60 9.94 -6.35
CA TYR A 195 10.75 10.07 -4.91
C TYR A 195 9.70 11.07 -4.41
N HIS A 196 8.80 10.60 -3.56
CA HIS A 196 7.91 11.46 -2.79
C HIS A 196 8.23 11.27 -1.31
N GLN A 197 8.48 12.38 -0.61
CA GLN A 197 8.79 12.32 0.81
C GLN A 197 7.51 12.03 1.60
N PHE A 198 7.31 10.75 1.94
CA PHE A 198 6.19 10.30 2.77
C PHE A 198 6.44 10.54 4.25
N SER A 199 7.70 10.55 4.67
CA SER A 199 8.08 10.80 6.06
C SER A 199 7.79 12.24 6.47
N PHE A 200 7.44 12.42 7.74
CA PHE A 200 7.23 13.72 8.38
C PHE A 200 6.12 14.60 7.79
N SER A 201 5.16 13.98 7.11
CA SER A 201 4.00 14.64 6.47
C SER A 201 2.71 14.43 7.28
N HIS A 202 2.63 15.01 8.48
CA HIS A 202 1.47 14.91 9.37
C HIS A 202 0.35 15.86 8.95
N LEU A 203 0.68 17.08 8.52
CA LEU A 203 -0.33 18.02 8.03
C LEU A 203 -0.68 17.72 6.57
N ARG A 204 0.34 17.56 5.72
CA ARG A 204 0.14 17.48 4.26
C ARG A 204 -0.73 16.30 3.84
N HIS A 205 -0.62 15.15 4.49
CA HIS A 205 -1.46 13.97 4.20
C HIS A 205 -2.93 14.16 4.63
N GLY A 206 -3.23 15.16 5.46
CA GLY A 206 -4.59 15.53 5.87
C GLY A 206 -5.30 16.49 4.90
N LEU A 207 -4.61 17.00 3.87
CA LEU A 207 -5.17 17.92 2.87
C LEU A 207 -5.97 17.15 1.80
N TYR A 208 -7.02 16.45 2.24
CA TYR A 208 -7.71 15.44 1.43
C TYR A 208 -8.31 15.99 0.13
N ALA A 209 -8.88 17.21 0.15
CA ALA A 209 -9.47 17.82 -1.04
C ALA A 209 -8.45 17.89 -2.19
N GLN A 210 -7.23 18.37 -1.91
CA GLN A 210 -6.14 18.47 -2.89
C GLN A 210 -5.72 17.10 -3.44
N HIS A 211 -5.81 16.05 -2.62
CA HIS A 211 -5.48 14.69 -3.03
C HIS A 211 -6.61 14.12 -3.90
N ILE A 212 -7.86 14.26 -3.48
CA ILE A 212 -9.05 13.81 -4.21
C ILE A 212 -9.12 14.47 -5.58
N GLU A 213 -8.93 15.78 -5.68
CA GLU A 213 -8.88 16.51 -6.95
C GLU A 213 -7.84 15.93 -7.92
N ARG A 214 -6.67 15.52 -7.42
CA ARG A 214 -5.65 14.87 -8.26
C ARG A 214 -6.11 13.53 -8.81
N TRP A 215 -6.86 12.76 -8.03
CA TRP A 215 -7.42 11.48 -8.50
C TRP A 215 -8.57 11.70 -9.49
N LEU A 216 -9.43 12.69 -9.25
CA LEU A 216 -10.56 13.03 -10.12
C LEU A 216 -10.16 13.54 -11.51
N LYS A 217 -8.91 14.01 -11.69
CA LYS A 217 -8.36 14.33 -13.02
C LYS A 217 -8.19 13.11 -13.93
N PHE A 218 -8.11 11.91 -13.35
CA PHE A 218 -7.85 10.66 -14.09
C PHE A 218 -9.00 9.66 -13.97
N PHE A 219 -9.76 9.69 -12.88
CA PHE A 219 -10.85 8.76 -12.63
C PHE A 219 -12.15 9.50 -12.42
N PRO A 220 -13.25 9.06 -13.05
CA PRO A 220 -14.57 9.62 -12.81
C PRO A 220 -15.02 9.33 -11.38
N LYS A 221 -15.92 10.16 -10.84
CA LYS A 221 -16.36 10.09 -9.44
C LYS A 221 -16.99 8.74 -9.09
N GLU A 222 -17.63 8.08 -10.06
CA GLU A 222 -18.28 6.78 -9.96
C GLU A 222 -17.28 5.62 -9.78
N GLN A 223 -15.99 5.86 -10.00
CA GLN A 223 -14.90 4.93 -9.68
C GLN A 223 -14.30 5.19 -8.30
N LEU A 224 -14.66 6.26 -7.59
CA LEU A 224 -14.09 6.62 -6.28
C LEU A 224 -15.14 6.53 -5.17
N LEU A 225 -14.98 5.55 -4.27
CA LEU A 225 -15.70 5.45 -3.02
C LEU A 225 -14.93 6.16 -1.90
N ILE A 226 -15.57 7.12 -1.25
CA ILE A 226 -15.03 7.84 -0.09
C ILE A 226 -15.81 7.38 1.14
N LEU A 227 -15.10 6.79 2.11
CA LEU A 227 -15.67 6.33 3.38
C LEU A 227 -15.18 7.21 4.52
N HIS A 228 -16.00 7.38 5.55
CA HIS A 228 -15.56 7.98 6.79
C HIS A 228 -15.07 6.89 7.75
N ALA A 229 -13.97 7.11 8.46
CA ALA A 229 -13.37 6.10 9.33
C ALA A 229 -14.33 5.61 10.42
N LYS A 230 -15.27 6.46 10.86
CA LYS A 230 -16.30 6.08 11.83
C LYS A 230 -17.27 5.01 11.30
N ASP A 231 -17.44 4.92 9.98
CA ASP A 231 -18.34 3.96 9.35
C ASP A 231 -17.80 2.52 9.42
N LEU A 232 -16.54 2.33 9.81
CA LEU A 232 -15.90 1.02 9.96
C LEU A 232 -16.08 0.39 11.34
N TYR A 233 -16.56 1.14 12.33
CA TYR A 233 -16.69 0.69 13.72
C TYR A 233 -18.13 0.40 14.14
N ASN A 234 -19.10 0.65 13.26
CA ASN A 234 -20.53 0.53 13.53
C ASN A 234 -21.11 -0.71 12.86
#